data_AF-A0A3D4VYK1-F1
#
_entry.id   AF-A0A3D4VYK1-F1
#
_cell.length_a   1.000
_cell.length_b   1.000
_cell.length_c   1.000
_cell.angle_alpha   90.00
_cell.angle_beta   90.00
_cell.angle_gamma   90.00
#
_symmetry.space_group_name_H-M   'P 1'
#
loop_
_entity.id
_entity.type
_entity.pdbx_description
1 polymer ?
#
loop_
_entity_poly.entity_id
_entity_poly.type
_entity_poly.pdbx_seq_one_letter_code
_entity_poly.pdbx_strand_id
1 'polypeptide(L)' 'WICRINNAVRPLGMNYSTFMAGLKKAGIELNRKMLSEMAINDPQSFAALVETVKNA' A
#
# COMPACT_ATOMS: atom_id res chain seq x y z
N TRP A 1 -5.86 -11.06 0.46
CA TRP A 1 -5.13 -9.87 0.01
C TRP A 1 -5.30 -8.69 0.98
N ILE A 2 -6.51 -8.36 1.47
CA ILE A 2 -6.74 -7.28 2.47
C ILE A 2 -5.85 -7.43 3.72
N CYS A 3 -5.90 -8.56 4.42
CA CYS A 3 -5.08 -8.79 5.62
C CYS A 3 -3.57 -8.73 5.33
N ARG A 4 -3.15 -9.14 4.13
CA ARG A 4 -1.75 -9.08 3.70
C ARG A 4 -1.29 -7.63 3.55
N ILE A 5 -2.08 -6.81 2.87
CA ILE A 5 -1.82 -5.36 2.74
C ILE A 5 -1.82 -4.72 4.12
N ASN A 6 -2.79 -5.03 4.98
CA ASN A 6 -2.86 -4.49 6.34
C ASN A 6 -1.59 -4.81 7.15
N ASN A 7 -1.08 -6.04 7.05
CA ASN A 7 0.18 -6.41 7.69
C ASN A 7 1.40 -5.71 7.06
N ALA A 8 1.40 -5.48 5.75
CA ALA A 8 2.51 -4.80 5.06
C ALA A 8 2.56 -3.29 5.34
N VAL A 9 1.43 -2.62 5.50
CA VAL A 9 1.38 -1.17 5.80
C VAL A 9 1.58 -0.84 7.29
N ARG A 10 1.30 -1.80 8.19
CA ARG A 10 1.50 -1.66 9.64
C ARG A 10 2.92 -1.25 10.05
N PRO A 11 4.01 -1.92 9.61
CA PRO A 11 5.38 -1.52 9.96
C PRO A 11 5.75 -0.13 9.42
N LEU A 12 5.06 0.33 8.38
CA LEU A 12 5.25 1.66 7.78
C LEU A 12 4.41 2.75 8.48
N GLY A 13 3.70 2.39 9.57
CA GLY A 13 2.89 3.31 10.36
C GLY A 13 1.55 3.68 9.72
N MET A 14 1.08 2.92 8.74
CA MET A 14 -0.22 3.12 8.10
C MET A 14 -1.20 1.99 8.39
N ASN A 15 -2.48 2.27 8.18
CA ASN A 15 -3.52 1.26 8.15
C ASN A 15 -4.08 1.13 6.73
N TYR A 16 -4.76 0.01 6.47
CA TYR A 16 -5.32 -0.28 5.15
C TYR A 16 -6.22 0.84 4.62
N SER A 17 -7.04 1.44 5.48
CA SER A 17 -7.99 2.48 5.09
C SER A 17 -7.28 3.79 4.71
N THR A 18 -6.29 4.25 5.48
CA THR A 18 -5.50 5.44 5.12
C THR A 18 -4.67 5.20 3.88
N PHE A 19 -4.08 4.02 3.74
CA PHE A 19 -3.33 3.66 2.54
C PHE A 19 -4.22 3.66 1.28
N MET A 20 -5.41 3.05 1.34
CA MET A 20 -6.36 3.06 0.22
C MET A 20 -6.92 4.45 -0.07
N ALA A 21 -7.15 5.27 0.98
CA ALA A 21 -7.56 6.66 0.80
C ALA A 21 -6.47 7.49 0.12
N GLY A 22 -5.21 7.31 0.51
CA GLY A 22 -4.07 8.00 -0.09
C GLY A 22 -3.79 7.52 -1.52
N LEU A 23 -3.92 6.22 -1.82
CA LEU A 23 -3.88 5.73 -3.21
C LEU A 23 -4.92 6.42 -4.09
N LYS A 24 -6.14 6.57 -3.58
CA LYS A 24 -7.22 7.27 -4.29
C LYS A 24 -6.91 8.76 -4.48
N LYS A 25 -6.31 9.43 -3.49
CA LYS A 25 -5.86 10.83 -3.60
C LYS A 25 -4.74 11.00 -4.63
N ALA A 26 -3.81 10.05 -4.67
CA ALA A 26 -2.72 10.02 -5.64
C ALA A 26 -3.18 9.63 -7.06
N GLY A 27 -4.47 9.29 -7.26
CA GLY A 27 -5.00 8.85 -8.55
C GLY A 27 -4.51 7.47 -8.99
N ILE A 28 -3.99 6.66 -8.05
CA ILE A 28 -3.44 5.33 -8.35
C ILE A 28 -4.53 4.28 -8.18
N GLU A 29 -5.17 3.90 -9.28
CA GLU A 29 -6.11 2.78 -9.32
C GLU A 29 -5.37 1.45 -9.53
N LEU A 30 -4.83 0.91 -8.44
CA LEU A 30 -4.16 -0.39 -8.44
C LEU A 30 -5.10 -1.53 -8.03
N ASN A 31 -4.96 -2.65 -8.73
CA ASN A 31 -5.70 -3.87 -8.44
C ASN A 31 -5.22 -4.46 -7.11
N ARG A 32 -6.14 -4.60 -6.15
CA ARG A 32 -5.78 -4.90 -4.76
C ARG A 32 -5.21 -6.32 -4.55
N LYS A 33 -5.51 -7.25 -5.47
CA LYS A 33 -4.86 -8.57 -5.52
C LYS A 33 -3.38 -8.44 -5.88
N MET A 34 -3.08 -7.76 -6.99
CA MET A 34 -1.70 -7.52 -7.43
C MET A 34 -0.92 -6.73 -6.40
N LEU A 35 -1.53 -5.71 -5.79
CA LEU A 35 -0.88 -4.93 -4.73
C LEU A 35 -0.48 -5.80 -3.53
N SER A 36 -1.28 -6.81 -3.18
CA SER A 36 -0.92 -7.75 -2.12
C SER A 36 0.17 -8.74 -2.48
N GLU A 37 0.33 -9.04 -3.78
CA GLU A 37 1.44 -9.87 -4.28
C GLU A 37 2.72 -9.04 -4.39
N MET A 38 2.62 -7.79 -4.85
CA MET A 38 3.72 -6.83 -4.85
C MET A 38 4.28 -6.62 -3.44
N ALA A 39 3.42 -6.50 -2.42
CA ALA A 39 3.85 -6.38 -1.04
C ALA A 39 4.68 -7.58 -0.52
N ILE A 40 4.56 -8.76 -1.16
CA ILE A 40 5.30 -9.97 -0.80
C ILE A 40 6.54 -10.14 -1.68
N ASN A 41 6.37 -9.99 -3.00
CA ASN A 41 7.43 -10.23 -3.98
C ASN A 41 8.46 -9.09 -3.99
N ASP A 42 8.03 -7.86 -3.73
CA ASP A 42 8.89 -6.68 -3.72
C ASP A 42 8.48 -5.70 -2.60
N PRO A 43 8.93 -5.96 -1.36
CA PRO A 43 8.66 -5.07 -0.24
C PRO A 43 9.32 -3.70 -0.40
N GLN A 44 10.39 -3.56 -1.20
CA GLN A 44 11.08 -2.28 -1.40
C GLN A 44 10.24 -1.35 -2.28
N SER A 45 9.73 -1.85 -3.41
CA SER A 45 8.79 -1.09 -4.25
C SER A 45 7.51 -0.75 -3.49
N PHE A 46 7.00 -1.69 -2.68
CA PHE A 46 5.82 -1.42 -1.85
C PHE A 46 6.06 -0.30 -0.82
N ALA A 47 7.23 -0.29 -0.16
CA ALA A 47 7.59 0.77 0.79
C ALA A 47 7.66 2.15 0.12
N ALA A 48 8.31 2.25 -1.06
CA ALA A 48 8.37 3.50 -1.82
C ALA A 48 6.96 4.00 -2.22
N LEU A 49 6.06 3.08 -2.57
CA LEU A 49 4.68 3.40 -2.91
C LEU A 49 3.92 3.91 -1.68
N VAL A 50 4.12 3.28 -0.52
CA VAL A 50 3.56 3.73 0.76
C VAL A 50 4.09 5.11 1.14
N GLU A 51 5.39 5.40 0.97
CA GLU A 51 5.95 6.73 1.23
C GLU A 51 5.38 7.80 0.28
N THR A 52 5.26 7.47 -1.01
CA THR A 52 4.62 8.36 -2.00
C THR A 52 3.19 8.69 -1.58
N VAL A 53 2.44 7.69 -1.13
CA VAL A 53 1.06 7.84 -0.64
C VAL A 53 1.00 8.59 0.69
N LYS A 54 2.03 8.50 1.54
CA LYS A 54 2.12 9.22 2.82
C LYS A 54 2.28 10.73 2.62
N ASN A 55 2.99 11.11 1.56
CA ASN A 55 3.33 12.49 1.25
C ASN A 55 2.26 13.19 0.38
N ALA A 56 1.25 12.45 -0.11
CA ALA A 56 0.13 12.95 -0.93
C ALA A 56 -1.13 13.22 -0.09
#